data_AF-E0WS85-F1
#
_entry.id   AF-E0WS85-F1
#
_cell.length_a   1.000
_cell.length_b   1.000
_cell.length_c   1.000
_cell.angle_alpha   90.00
_cell.angle_beta   90.00
_cell.angle_gamma   90.00
#
_symmetry.space_group_name_H-M   'P 1'
#
loop_
_entity.id
_entity.type
_entity.pdbx_description
1 polymer ?
#
loop_
_entity_poly.entity_id
_entity_poly.type
_entity_poly.pdbx_seq_one_letter_code
_entity_poly.pdbx_strand_id
1 'polypeptide(L)'
;MKPTARRRARECAAQALYSWQLSKNDIADIQSYFLSEQDMKEVDINYFGQLLSGVAVDTATLDRLMAPYLSRQIEDLGQIEKAILRLAVFELSQRDDIPYKVVINEAIELAKIFGAEDSHKFVNGVLDKIAPIIRKRKQLNTSQVIPTTLQVAAKQPGRETNERMPNGISSYGKAAINRIGT
;
A
#
# COMPACT_ATOMS: atom_id res chain seq x y z
N MET A 1 -9.21 -24.16 0.74
CA MET A 1 -8.27 -24.05 -0.40
C MET A 1 -7.02 -24.87 -0.10
N LYS A 2 -6.42 -25.55 -1.07
CA LYS A 2 -5.33 -26.53 -0.81
C LYS A 2 -3.98 -25.81 -0.56
N PRO A 3 -3.29 -26.04 0.57
CA PRO A 3 -2.01 -25.41 0.87
C PRO A 3 -0.94 -25.63 -0.21
N THR A 4 -0.92 -26.84 -0.80
CA THR A 4 0.01 -27.22 -1.87
C THR A 4 -0.15 -26.34 -3.11
N ALA A 5 -1.39 -25.96 -3.46
CA ALA A 5 -1.64 -25.12 -4.63
C ALA A 5 -1.16 -23.67 -4.46
N ARG A 6 -1.23 -23.14 -3.23
CA ARG A 6 -0.65 -21.83 -2.91
C ARG A 6 0.87 -21.84 -2.94
N ARG A 7 1.50 -22.92 -2.47
CA ARG A 7 2.95 -23.10 -2.55
C ARG A 7 3.43 -23.13 -3.99
N ARG A 8 2.81 -23.94 -4.85
CA ARG A 8 3.10 -23.97 -6.29
C ARG A 8 2.88 -22.61 -6.95
N ALA A 9 1.81 -21.90 -6.59
CA ALA A 9 1.58 -20.54 -7.07
C ALA A 9 2.70 -19.56 -6.70
N ARG A 10 3.27 -19.65 -5.49
CA ARG A 10 4.44 -18.84 -5.10
C ARG A 10 5.69 -19.19 -5.89
N GLU A 11 5.93 -20.47 -6.13
CA GLU A 11 7.08 -20.94 -6.90
C GLU A 11 6.99 -20.41 -8.35
N CYS A 12 5.83 -20.53 -9.00
CA CYS A 12 5.58 -19.94 -10.31
C CYS A 12 5.71 -18.41 -10.28
N ALA A 13 5.17 -17.74 -9.26
CA ALA A 13 5.26 -16.29 -9.12
C ALA A 13 6.71 -15.81 -9.00
N ALA A 14 7.54 -16.50 -8.20
CA ALA A 14 8.95 -16.17 -8.06
C ALA A 14 9.71 -16.27 -9.39
N GLN A 15 9.46 -17.34 -10.16
CA GLN A 15 10.04 -17.53 -11.49
C GLN A 15 9.57 -16.47 -12.50
N ALA A 16 8.28 -16.16 -12.50
CA ALA A 16 7.70 -15.15 -13.37
C ALA A 16 8.23 -13.74 -13.04
N LEU A 17 8.34 -13.38 -11.76
CA LEU A 17 8.95 -12.11 -11.33
C LEU A 17 10.43 -12.03 -11.70
N TYR A 18 11.18 -13.12 -11.56
CA TYR A 18 12.56 -13.18 -12.02
C TYR A 18 12.66 -12.92 -13.54
N SER A 19 11.81 -13.58 -14.33
CA SER A 19 11.73 -13.38 -15.79
C SER A 19 11.37 -11.93 -16.15
N TRP A 20 10.37 -11.36 -15.47
CA TRP A 20 9.95 -9.98 -15.66
C TRP A 20 11.07 -8.97 -15.37
N GLN A 21 11.82 -9.16 -14.27
CA GLN A 21 12.94 -8.30 -13.91
C GLN A 21 14.10 -8.33 -14.92
N LEU A 22 14.30 -9.45 -15.62
CA LEU A 22 15.35 -9.60 -16.63
C LEU A 22 14.92 -9.12 -18.01
N SER A 23 13.74 -9.55 -18.46
CA SER A 23 13.22 -9.24 -19.79
C SER A 23 12.73 -7.81 -19.92
N LYS A 24 12.24 -7.21 -18.82
CA LYS A 24 11.54 -5.92 -18.80
C LYS A 24 10.32 -5.86 -19.72
N ASN A 25 9.78 -7.01 -20.10
CA ASN A 25 8.53 -7.12 -20.84
C ASN A 25 7.35 -6.69 -19.96
N ASP A 26 6.17 -6.52 -20.56
CA ASP A 26 4.95 -6.29 -19.81
C ASP A 26 4.65 -7.48 -18.88
N ILE A 27 4.18 -7.21 -17.67
CA ILE A 27 3.85 -8.26 -16.70
C ILE A 27 2.71 -9.15 -17.20
N ALA A 28 1.78 -8.61 -18.00
CA ALA A 28 0.68 -9.35 -18.59
C ALA A 28 1.18 -10.36 -19.64
N ASP A 29 2.22 -10.01 -20.40
CA ASP A 29 2.83 -10.92 -21.36
C ASP A 29 3.54 -12.08 -20.64
N ILE A 30 4.28 -11.76 -19.57
CA ILE A 30 4.92 -12.76 -18.71
C ILE A 30 3.87 -13.69 -18.09
N GLN A 31 2.78 -13.13 -17.59
CA GLN A 31 1.68 -13.92 -17.03
C GLN A 31 1.08 -14.87 -18.08
N SER A 32 0.79 -14.37 -19.27
CA SER A 32 0.20 -15.14 -20.37
C SER A 32 1.11 -16.29 -20.79
N TYR A 33 2.42 -16.03 -20.92
CA TYR A 33 3.42 -17.03 -21.23
C TYR A 33 3.49 -18.13 -20.15
N PHE A 34 3.50 -17.77 -18.87
CA PHE A 34 3.51 -18.76 -17.79
C PHE A 34 2.24 -19.62 -17.79
N LEU A 35 1.08 -19.04 -18.10
CA LEU A 35 -0.18 -19.78 -18.16
C LEU A 35 -0.28 -20.70 -19.39
N SER A 36 0.46 -20.43 -20.48
CA SER A 36 0.47 -21.28 -21.67
C SER A 36 1.53 -22.39 -21.60
N GLU A 37 2.73 -22.08 -21.10
CA GLU A 37 3.89 -22.97 -21.21
C GLU A 37 4.14 -23.86 -19.97
N GLN A 38 3.63 -23.49 -18.80
CA GLN A 38 3.89 -24.24 -17.56
C GLN A 38 2.71 -25.12 -17.17
N ASP A 39 3.00 -26.23 -16.47
CA ASP A 39 1.95 -27.08 -15.90
C ASP A 39 1.28 -26.38 -14.69
N MET A 40 0.08 -25.85 -14.94
CA MET A 40 -0.72 -25.12 -13.96
C MET A 40 -1.77 -25.99 -13.26
N LYS A 41 -1.79 -27.32 -13.47
CA LYS A 41 -2.86 -28.22 -12.95
C LYS A 41 -3.02 -28.20 -11.43
N GLU A 42 -1.94 -27.95 -10.69
CA GLU A 42 -1.96 -27.86 -9.23
C GLU A 42 -1.65 -26.45 -8.72
N VAL A 43 -1.73 -25.44 -9.59
CA VAL A 43 -1.45 -24.06 -9.23
C VAL A 43 -2.75 -23.34 -8.92
N ASP A 44 -2.74 -22.58 -7.83
CA ASP A 44 -3.78 -21.59 -7.59
C ASP A 44 -3.58 -20.40 -8.54
N ILE A 45 -4.17 -20.48 -9.74
CA ILE A 45 -3.98 -19.51 -10.84
C ILE A 45 -4.43 -18.10 -10.41
N ASN A 46 -5.52 -18.01 -9.65
CA ASN A 46 -6.02 -16.72 -9.18
C ASN A 46 -5.03 -16.10 -8.19
N TYR A 47 -4.49 -16.91 -7.27
CA TYR A 47 -3.47 -16.44 -6.34
C TYR A 47 -2.17 -16.05 -7.03
N PHE A 48 -1.71 -16.85 -7.99
CA PHE A 48 -0.56 -16.54 -8.84
C PHE A 48 -0.71 -15.18 -9.53
N GLY A 49 -1.85 -14.92 -10.17
CA GLY A 49 -2.11 -13.65 -10.84
C GLY A 49 -2.15 -12.45 -9.88
N GLN A 50 -2.72 -12.62 -8.68
CA GLN A 50 -2.71 -11.58 -7.64
C GLN A 50 -1.30 -11.25 -7.15
N LEU A 51 -0.47 -12.27 -6.93
CA LEU A 51 0.92 -12.08 -6.52
C LEU A 51 1.71 -11.32 -7.60
N LEU A 52 1.55 -11.72 -8.85
CA LEU A 52 2.32 -11.17 -9.96
C LEU A 52 1.96 -9.71 -10.25
N SER A 53 0.67 -9.44 -10.42
CA SER A 53 0.15 -8.09 -10.65
C SER A 53 0.40 -7.17 -9.46
N GLY A 54 0.17 -7.66 -8.23
CA GLY A 54 0.37 -6.89 -7.02
C GLY A 54 1.82 -6.45 -6.81
N VAL A 55 2.78 -7.35 -7.05
CA VAL A 55 4.20 -6.99 -6.99
C VAL A 55 4.57 -6.00 -8.09
N ALA A 56 4.13 -6.22 -9.33
CA ALA A 56 4.46 -5.35 -10.45
C ALA A 56 3.94 -3.91 -10.28
N VAL A 57 2.71 -3.75 -9.75
CA VAL A 57 2.11 -2.44 -9.48
C VAL A 57 2.82 -1.73 -8.32
N ASP A 58 3.13 -2.44 -7.24
CA ASP A 58 3.66 -1.84 -6.01
C ASP A 58 5.19 -1.88 -5.90
N THR A 59 5.92 -2.25 -6.95
CA THR A 59 7.37 -2.53 -6.88
C THR A 59 8.16 -1.43 -6.17
N ALA A 60 7.98 -0.16 -6.55
CA ALA A 60 8.71 0.95 -5.92
C ALA A 60 8.35 1.13 -4.43
N THR A 61 7.12 0.81 -4.04
CA THR A 61 6.69 0.85 -2.64
C THR A 61 7.28 -0.30 -1.84
N LEU A 62 7.28 -1.52 -2.41
CA LEU A 62 7.89 -2.70 -1.80
C LEU A 62 9.39 -2.49 -1.58
N ASP A 63 10.08 -1.93 -2.58
CA ASP A 63 11.51 -1.63 -2.54
C ASP A 63 11.85 -0.63 -1.42
N ARG A 64 11.05 0.45 -1.29
CA ARG A 64 11.20 1.41 -0.18
C ARG A 64 10.93 0.79 1.19
N LEU A 65 9.99 -0.14 1.28
CA LEU A 65 9.69 -0.83 2.54
C LEU A 65 10.84 -1.72 2.98
N MET A 66 11.53 -2.40 2.05
CA MET A 66 12.62 -3.31 2.39
C MET A 66 13.97 -2.61 2.55
N ALA A 67 14.22 -1.51 1.85
CA ALA A 67 15.52 -0.83 1.81
C ALA A 67 16.20 -0.61 3.19
N PRO A 68 15.51 -0.19 4.26
CA PRO A 68 16.14 0.01 5.57
C PRO A 68 16.64 -1.26 6.26
N TYR A 69 16.18 -2.43 5.81
CA TYR A 69 16.48 -3.73 6.42
C TYR A 69 17.50 -4.55 5.62
N LEU A 70 17.83 -4.09 4.42
CA LEU A 70 18.85 -4.70 3.58
C LEU A 70 20.25 -4.33 4.09
N SER A 71 21.18 -5.28 4.03
CA SER A 71 22.60 -5.03 4.36
C SER A 71 23.41 -4.43 3.20
N ARG A 72 22.81 -4.36 2.01
CA ARG A 72 23.38 -3.83 0.75
C ARG A 72 22.28 -3.14 -0.06
N GLN A 73 22.62 -2.38 -1.11
CA GLN A 73 21.60 -1.71 -1.91
C GLN A 73 20.72 -2.72 -2.66
N ILE A 74 19.50 -2.32 -3.01
CA ILE A 74 18.55 -3.23 -3.66
C ILE A 74 19.01 -3.62 -5.07
N GLU A 75 19.78 -2.76 -5.72
CA GLU A 75 20.41 -2.98 -7.01
C GLU A 75 21.44 -4.11 -6.94
N ASP A 76 22.15 -4.23 -5.80
CA ASP A 76 23.21 -5.23 -5.55
C ASP A 76 22.65 -6.61 -5.15
N LEU A 77 21.33 -6.75 -4.98
CA LEU A 77 20.70 -8.04 -4.69
C LEU A 77 20.66 -8.91 -5.94
N GLY A 78 20.86 -10.22 -5.74
CA GLY A 78 20.60 -11.21 -6.77
C GLY A 78 19.16 -11.10 -7.25
N GLN A 79 18.94 -11.25 -8.56
CA GLN A 79 17.63 -11.08 -9.17
C GLN A 79 16.57 -12.01 -8.54
N ILE A 80 16.97 -13.23 -8.17
CA ILE A 80 16.08 -14.17 -7.50
C ILE A 80 15.76 -13.77 -6.05
N GLU A 81 16.75 -13.29 -5.28
CA GLU A 81 16.54 -12.80 -3.91
C GLU A 81 15.57 -11.62 -3.90
N LYS A 82 15.76 -10.71 -4.85
CA LYS A 82 14.91 -9.54 -5.07
C LYS A 82 13.47 -9.93 -5.40
N ALA A 83 13.28 -10.91 -6.28
CA ALA A 83 11.95 -11.43 -6.63
C ALA A 83 11.25 -12.04 -5.39
N ILE A 84 11.96 -12.88 -4.64
CA ILE A 84 11.44 -13.53 -3.43
C ILE A 84 11.09 -12.51 -2.34
N LEU A 85 11.96 -11.52 -2.10
CA LEU A 85 11.72 -10.49 -1.10
C LEU A 85 10.52 -9.62 -1.47
N ARG A 86 10.41 -9.19 -2.74
CA ARG A 86 9.25 -8.43 -3.22
C ARG A 86 7.95 -9.21 -3.05
N LEU A 87 7.96 -10.49 -3.41
CA LEU A 87 6.82 -11.39 -3.23
C LEU A 87 6.41 -11.50 -1.76
N ALA A 88 7.36 -11.77 -0.87
CA ALA A 88 7.11 -11.93 0.56
C ALA A 88 6.61 -10.63 1.21
N VAL A 89 7.22 -9.49 0.88
CA VAL A 89 6.81 -8.17 1.41
C VAL A 89 5.41 -7.79 0.91
N PHE A 90 5.06 -8.14 -0.33
CA PHE A 90 3.71 -7.98 -0.85
C PHE A 90 2.70 -8.84 -0.07
N GLU A 91 2.97 -10.13 0.14
CA GLU A 91 2.10 -11.00 0.96
C GLU A 91 1.96 -10.47 2.39
N LEU A 92 3.06 -10.01 3.00
CA LEU A 92 3.04 -9.47 4.36
C LEU A 92 2.18 -8.21 4.47
N SER A 93 2.15 -7.37 3.43
CA SER A 93 1.41 -6.11 3.42
C SER A 93 -0.06 -6.28 3.03
N GLN A 94 -0.35 -7.10 2.02
CA GLN A 94 -1.69 -7.18 1.43
C GLN A 94 -2.51 -8.40 1.88
N ARG A 95 -1.87 -9.50 2.31
CA ARG A 95 -2.56 -10.78 2.59
C ARG A 95 -2.71 -11.06 4.09
N ASP A 96 -3.70 -10.44 4.71
CA ASP A 96 -3.98 -10.65 6.14
C ASP A 96 -4.46 -12.07 6.47
N ASP A 97 -5.03 -12.75 5.47
CA ASP A 97 -5.48 -14.14 5.56
C ASP A 97 -4.34 -15.15 5.77
N ILE A 98 -3.08 -14.72 5.58
CA ILE A 98 -1.90 -15.57 5.69
C ILE A 98 -1.10 -15.16 6.93
N PRO A 99 -0.86 -16.08 7.89
CA PRO A 99 0.00 -15.81 9.03
C PRO A 99 1.41 -15.42 8.58
N TYR A 100 1.98 -14.36 9.15
CA TYR A 100 3.28 -13.84 8.71
C TYR A 100 4.40 -14.90 8.78
N LYS A 101 4.37 -15.79 9.79
CA LYS A 101 5.33 -16.90 9.91
C LYS A 101 5.29 -17.86 8.72
N VAL A 102 4.11 -18.08 8.14
CA VAL A 102 3.96 -18.92 6.94
C VAL A 102 4.60 -18.21 5.74
N VAL A 103 4.38 -16.90 5.58
CA VAL A 103 5.02 -16.13 4.50
C VAL A 103 6.54 -16.17 4.61
N ILE A 104 7.10 -15.98 5.81
CA ILE A 104 8.54 -16.06 6.05
C ILE A 104 9.08 -17.44 5.69
N ASN A 105 8.46 -18.50 6.22
CA ASN A 105 8.91 -19.87 5.94
C ASN A 105 8.88 -20.19 4.45
N GLU A 106 7.80 -19.85 3.75
CA GLU A 106 7.68 -20.11 2.31
C GLU A 106 8.71 -19.33 1.49
N ALA A 107 9.00 -18.07 1.86
CA ALA A 107 10.05 -17.28 1.20
C ALA A 107 11.46 -17.87 1.41
N ILE A 108 11.75 -18.41 2.59
CA ILE A 108 13.02 -19.09 2.89
C ILE A 108 13.14 -20.37 2.05
N GLU A 109 12.07 -21.14 1.93
CA GLU A 109 12.07 -22.35 1.11
C GLU A 109 12.27 -22.02 -0.38
N LEU A 110 11.63 -20.97 -0.91
CA LEU A 110 11.92 -20.49 -2.26
C LEU A 110 13.38 -20.10 -2.45
N ALA A 111 13.98 -19.44 -1.45
CA ALA A 111 15.37 -19.03 -1.51
C ALA A 111 16.34 -20.21 -1.43
N LYS A 112 15.96 -21.33 -0.79
CA LYS A 112 16.73 -22.58 -0.83
C LYS A 112 16.65 -23.27 -2.20
N ILE A 113 15.48 -23.21 -2.84
CA ILE A 113 15.23 -23.88 -4.12
C ILE A 113 15.91 -23.12 -5.28
N PHE A 114 15.80 -21.79 -5.30
CA PHE A 114 16.20 -20.98 -6.46
C PHE A 114 17.37 -20.03 -6.18
N GLY A 115 17.68 -19.74 -4.92
CA GLY A 115 18.73 -18.81 -4.53
C GLY A 115 20.13 -19.40 -4.65
N ALA A 116 21.12 -18.53 -4.49
CA ALA A 116 22.51 -18.94 -4.36
C ALA A 116 22.77 -19.53 -2.95
N GLU A 117 24.00 -19.98 -2.74
CA GLU A 117 24.46 -20.34 -1.40
C GLU A 117 24.22 -19.17 -0.43
N ASP A 118 23.69 -19.49 0.75
CA ASP A 118 23.31 -18.53 1.79
C ASP A 118 22.15 -17.53 1.47
N SER A 119 21.55 -17.53 0.28
CA SER A 119 20.40 -16.65 -0.02
C SER A 119 19.24 -16.83 0.96
N HIS A 120 19.00 -18.06 1.42
CA HIS A 120 17.97 -18.36 2.42
C HIS A 120 18.24 -17.73 3.79
N LYS A 121 19.51 -17.62 4.22
CA LYS A 121 19.89 -16.94 5.47
C LYS A 121 19.67 -15.44 5.35
N PHE A 122 20.05 -14.87 4.20
CA PHE A 122 19.83 -13.46 3.90
C PHE A 122 18.34 -13.11 3.91
N VAL A 123 17.52 -13.86 3.16
CA VAL A 123 16.06 -13.67 3.10
C VAL A 123 15.44 -13.78 4.50
N ASN A 124 15.80 -14.80 5.29
CA ASN A 124 15.32 -14.92 6.67
C ASN A 124 15.66 -13.67 7.51
N GLY A 125 16.93 -13.24 7.48
CA GLY A 125 17.38 -12.10 8.27
C GLY A 125 16.71 -10.76 7.92
N VAL A 126 16.33 -10.57 6.65
CA VAL A 126 15.56 -9.40 6.21
C VAL A 126 14.10 -9.51 6.66
N LEU A 127 13.48 -10.67 6.42
CA LEU A 127 12.04 -10.85 6.68
C LEU A 127 11.69 -10.85 8.17
N ASP A 128 12.57 -11.38 9.03
CA ASP A 128 12.40 -11.35 10.48
C ASP A 128 12.33 -9.92 11.03
N LYS A 129 13.04 -8.98 10.41
CA LYS A 129 13.03 -7.57 10.80
C LYS A 129 11.79 -6.84 10.29
N ILE A 130 11.39 -7.10 9.04
CA ILE A 130 10.32 -6.32 8.39
C ILE A 130 8.90 -6.81 8.74
N ALA A 131 8.71 -8.12 8.92
CA ALA A 131 7.38 -8.70 9.09
C ALA A 131 6.61 -8.19 10.32
N PRO A 132 7.23 -8.05 11.52
CA PRO A 132 6.54 -7.49 12.68
C PRO A 132 6.10 -6.04 12.45
N ILE A 133 6.91 -5.26 11.71
CA ILE A 133 6.68 -3.83 11.48
C ILE A 133 5.51 -3.63 10.52
N ILE A 134 5.47 -4.37 9.41
CA ILE A 134 4.38 -4.32 8.45
C ILE A 134 3.05 -4.66 9.13
N ARG A 135 3.02 -5.75 9.92
CA ARG A 135 1.78 -6.20 10.58
C ARG A 135 1.36 -5.27 11.72
N LYS A 136 2.29 -4.73 12.49
CA LYS A 136 1.99 -3.73 13.54
C LYS A 136 1.48 -2.41 12.95
N ARG A 137 2.09 -1.92 11.86
CA ARG A 137 1.66 -0.70 11.17
C ARG A 137 0.22 -0.84 10.64
N LYS A 138 -0.14 -2.01 10.12
CA LYS A 138 -1.51 -2.25 9.65
C LYS A 138 -2.53 -2.22 10.80
N GLN A 139 -2.23 -2.86 11.93
CA GLN A 139 -3.10 -2.85 13.11
C GLN A 139 -3.31 -1.44 13.70
N LEU A 140 -2.28 -0.60 13.68
CA LEU A 140 -2.36 0.81 14.12
C LEU A 140 -3.21 1.66 13.17
N ASN A 141 -3.05 1.47 11.86
CA ASN A 141 -3.83 2.20 10.85
C ASN A 141 -5.32 1.81 10.87
N THR A 142 -5.64 0.53 11.13
CA THR A 142 -7.05 0.09 11.29
C THR A 142 -7.69 0.64 12.57
N SER A 143 -6.90 0.92 13.61
CA SER A 143 -7.40 1.46 14.89
C SER A 143 -7.62 2.99 14.89
N GLN A 144 -7.17 3.71 13.84
CA GLN A 144 -7.34 5.16 13.70
C GLN A 144 -8.50 5.56 12.78
N VAL A 145 -9.28 4.61 12.25
CA VAL A 145 -10.46 4.94 11.44
C VAL A 145 -11.64 5.27 12.37
N ILE A 146 -11.73 6.54 12.77
CA ILE A 146 -12.99 7.09 13.29
C ILE A 146 -14.00 7.01 12.13
N PRO A 147 -15.21 6.43 12.31
CA PRO A 147 -16.21 6.45 11.25
C PRO A 147 -16.60 7.90 10.93
N THR A 148 -16.41 8.31 9.67
CA THR A 148 -16.71 9.64 9.10
C THR A 148 -18.22 9.98 9.06
N THR A 149 -19.03 9.48 10.00
CA THR A 149 -20.49 9.72 10.00
C THR A 149 -20.94 10.86 10.92
N LEU A 150 -20.02 11.58 11.58
CA LEU A 150 -20.37 12.71 12.44
C LEU A 150 -19.65 14.00 12.02
N GLN A 151 -19.89 14.46 10.78
CA GLN A 151 -19.48 15.81 10.37
C GLN A 151 -20.57 16.57 9.59
N VAL A 152 -21.85 16.33 9.96
CA VAL A 152 -22.98 17.19 9.55
C VAL A 152 -23.75 17.62 10.80
N ALA A 153 -23.09 18.30 11.75
CA ALA A 153 -23.78 18.95 12.88
C ALA A 153 -22.89 20.00 13.58
N ALA A 154 -22.38 20.99 12.84
CA ALA A 154 -21.83 22.21 13.46
C ALA A 154 -21.69 23.35 12.43
N LYS A 155 -22.80 24.01 12.10
CA LYS A 155 -22.77 25.42 11.71
C LYS A 155 -23.88 26.14 12.47
N GLN A 156 -23.49 27.25 13.07
CA GLN A 156 -24.01 27.89 14.28
C GLN A 156 -25.44 28.47 14.18
N PRO A 157 -26.07 28.73 15.35
CA PRO A 157 -27.31 29.49 15.46
C PRO A 157 -27.03 31.00 15.36
N GLY A 158 -27.98 31.77 14.82
CA GLY A 158 -27.94 33.24 14.92
C GLY A 158 -28.65 33.97 13.80
N ARG A 159 -29.98 34.12 13.92
CA ARG A 159 -30.73 35.27 13.36
C ARG A 159 -31.83 35.64 14.34
N GLU A 160 -31.52 36.52 15.27
CA GLU A 160 -32.54 37.31 15.96
C GLU A 160 -33.04 38.39 14.99
N THR A 161 -34.29 38.25 14.57
CA THR A 161 -35.08 39.34 14.02
C THR A 161 -36.17 39.63 15.04
N ASN A 162 -36.15 40.80 15.68
CA ASN A 162 -37.34 41.61 15.95
C ASN A 162 -36.96 42.84 16.78
N GLU A 163 -36.85 44.02 16.16
CA GLU A 163 -37.14 45.25 16.89
C GLU A 163 -38.10 46.14 16.11
N ARG A 164 -39.16 46.47 16.84
CA ARG A 164 -40.42 47.13 16.53
C ARG A 164 -40.20 48.65 16.38
N MET A 165 -40.78 49.25 15.34
CA MET A 165 -41.14 50.68 15.29
C MET A 165 -42.16 50.99 16.41
N PRO A 166 -42.33 52.24 16.94
CA PRO A 166 -42.81 53.38 16.12
C PRO A 166 -42.55 54.84 16.59
N ASN A 167 -42.97 55.74 15.70
CA ASN A 167 -43.48 57.13 15.89
C ASN A 167 -42.52 58.32 15.91
N GLY A 168 -42.84 59.32 15.07
CA GLY A 168 -42.77 60.73 15.46
C GLY A 168 -42.06 61.70 14.51
N ILE A 169 -42.77 62.18 13.49
CA ILE A 169 -42.83 63.57 12.95
C ILE A 169 -41.74 64.63 13.30
N SER A 170 -41.45 65.46 12.28
CA SER A 170 -40.92 66.85 12.32
C SER A 170 -39.38 66.97 12.31
N SER A 171 -38.68 67.88 11.62
CA SER A 171 -38.91 68.95 10.63
C SER A 171 -37.59 69.76 10.53
N TYR A 172 -37.31 70.40 9.39
CA TYR A 172 -36.27 71.44 9.15
C TYR A 172 -34.79 70.97 9.15
N GLY A 173 -33.90 71.33 8.22
CA GLY A 173 -33.96 72.33 7.16
C GLY A 173 -33.67 73.76 7.65
N LYS A 174 -32.40 74.06 7.98
CA LYS A 174 -31.71 75.38 8.13
C LYS A 174 -30.49 75.18 9.07
N ALA A 175 -29.32 75.82 8.95
CA ALA A 175 -28.84 76.93 8.12
C ALA A 175 -27.29 76.87 8.03
N ALA A 176 -26.78 77.52 7.00
CA ALA A 176 -25.38 77.84 6.75
C ALA A 176 -24.73 78.68 7.87
N ILE A 177 -23.40 78.59 8.02
CA ILE A 177 -22.53 79.75 8.21
C ILE A 177 -21.07 79.43 7.84
N ASN A 178 -20.50 80.36 7.05
CA ASN A 178 -19.14 80.48 6.55
C ASN A 178 -18.04 80.46 7.62
N ARG A 179 -16.84 80.01 7.24
CA ARG A 179 -15.57 80.64 7.60
C ARG A 179 -14.58 80.65 6.41
N ILE A 180 -14.54 81.80 5.72
CA ILE A 180 -13.32 82.62 5.41
C ILE A 180 -12.04 82.07 6.06
N GLY A 181 -10.90 81.86 5.40
CA GLY A 181 -10.33 82.57 4.25
C GLY A 181 -9.04 83.26 4.71
N THR A 182 -7.90 82.73 4.29
CA THR A 182 -6.62 83.42 3.97
C THR A 182 -5.75 82.43 3.23
#